data_AF-A0A101FWN0-F1
#
_entry.id   AF-A0A101FWN0-F1
#
_cell.length_a   1.000
_cell.length_b   1.000
_cell.length_c   1.000
_cell.angle_alpha   90.00
_cell.angle_beta   90.00
_cell.angle_gamma   90.00
#
_symmetry.space_group_name_H-M   'P 1'
#
loop_
_entity.id
_entity.type
_entity.pdbx_description
1 polymer ?
#
loop_
_entity_poly.entity_id
_entity_poly.type
_entity_poly.pdbx_seq_one_letter_code
_entity_poly.pdbx_strand_id
1 'polypeptide(L)'
;SIAQATEAACQKITYTVGENDTLSGIAANYNISVETLRTYNGKTSDNVYLNEVLTIPLCERLPTAGPTPTATLPAPYSATNLLLPADGAVFTGTNDTVTLQWAAIGGMLESDSYAVTIEDLTAGEGKKLVDYTKDTKYIVPVSFRPAETSPHVIRWYIQPVRQSGTTESGDAIWVTAGYPTASRVFIWSGIGTTNQ
;
A
#
# COMPACT_ATOMS: atom_id res chain seq x y z
N SER A 1 41.33 35.11 -16.73
CA SER A 1 40.48 35.50 -15.59
C SER A 1 39.86 34.26 -14.94
N ILE A 2 39.28 34.36 -13.75
CA ILE A 2 38.52 33.26 -13.11
C ILE A 2 37.34 32.76 -13.97
N ALA A 3 36.78 33.63 -14.82
CA ALA A 3 35.76 33.25 -15.81
C ALA A 3 36.31 32.30 -16.90
N GLN A 4 37.51 32.56 -17.44
CA GLN A 4 38.17 31.65 -18.41
C GLN A 4 38.58 30.31 -17.79
N ALA A 5 38.92 30.28 -16.50
CA ALA A 5 39.23 29.04 -15.79
C ALA A 5 37.98 28.15 -15.57
N THR A 6 36.80 28.77 -15.52
CA THR A 6 35.51 28.07 -15.33
C THR A 6 34.98 27.49 -16.66
N GLU A 7 35.14 28.20 -17.79
CA GLU A 7 34.81 27.68 -19.12
C GLU A 7 35.69 26.49 -19.56
N ALA A 8 36.94 26.45 -19.11
CA ALA A 8 37.89 25.37 -19.40
C ALA A 8 37.57 24.07 -18.64
N ALA A 9 36.89 24.16 -17.49
CA ALA A 9 36.48 23.00 -16.69
C ALA A 9 35.12 22.42 -17.12
N CYS A 10 34.40 23.09 -18.03
CA CYS A 10 33.14 22.58 -18.53
C CYS A 10 33.37 21.34 -19.40
N GLN A 11 32.99 20.18 -18.89
CA GLN A 11 32.99 18.94 -19.67
C GLN A 11 31.99 19.08 -20.83
N LYS A 12 32.47 18.83 -22.04
CA LYS A 12 31.68 18.90 -23.27
C LYS A 12 31.72 17.56 -23.96
N ILE A 13 30.63 17.18 -24.58
CA ILE A 13 30.58 16.02 -25.46
C ILE A 13 30.11 16.45 -26.84
N THR A 14 30.58 15.72 -27.84
CA THR A 14 30.19 15.90 -29.24
C THR A 14 29.08 14.90 -29.56
N TYR A 15 27.96 15.40 -30.07
CA TYR A 15 26.82 14.60 -30.47
C TYR A 15 26.54 14.81 -31.96
N THR A 16 26.51 13.71 -32.73
CA THR A 16 26.12 13.75 -34.14
C THR A 16 24.62 13.48 -34.24
N VAL A 17 23.89 14.42 -34.83
CA VAL A 17 22.43 14.37 -35.01
C VAL A 17 22.07 13.21 -35.91
N GLY A 18 21.21 12.32 -35.39
CA GLY A 18 20.67 11.16 -36.10
C GLY A 18 19.39 11.46 -36.86
N GLU A 19 18.82 10.41 -37.45
CA GLU A 19 17.53 10.51 -38.13
C GLU A 19 16.39 10.72 -37.12
N ASN A 20 15.50 11.67 -37.38
CA ASN A 20 14.39 12.08 -36.52
C ASN A 20 14.76 12.77 -35.19
N ASP A 21 16.03 13.12 -35.01
CA ASP A 21 16.43 13.94 -33.88
C ASP A 21 15.85 15.36 -33.98
N THR A 22 15.56 15.94 -32.81
CA THR A 22 15.16 17.34 -32.66
C THR A 22 16.03 17.99 -31.60
N LEU A 23 16.23 19.31 -31.69
CA LEU A 23 17.03 20.03 -30.68
C LEU A 23 16.45 19.86 -29.27
N SER A 24 15.11 19.84 -29.16
CA SER A 24 14.41 19.60 -27.90
C SER A 24 14.59 18.18 -27.36
N GLY A 25 14.52 17.16 -28.22
CA GLY A 25 14.77 15.78 -27.82
C GLY A 25 16.20 15.55 -27.34
N ILE A 26 17.18 16.11 -28.04
CA ILE A 26 18.60 16.06 -27.65
C ILE A 26 18.81 16.78 -26.31
N ALA A 27 18.29 17.99 -26.16
CA ALA A 27 18.40 18.77 -24.92
C ALA A 27 17.80 18.02 -23.72
N ALA A 28 16.63 17.39 -23.90
CA ALA A 28 15.98 16.58 -22.90
C ALA A 28 16.83 15.36 -22.49
N ASN A 29 17.40 14.62 -23.46
CA ASN A 29 18.25 13.46 -23.20
C ASN A 29 19.47 13.79 -22.34
N TYR A 30 20.04 14.99 -22.51
CA TYR A 30 21.20 15.45 -21.73
C TYR A 30 20.83 16.29 -20.51
N ASN A 31 19.54 16.49 -20.24
CA ASN A 31 19.03 17.33 -19.16
C ASN A 31 19.59 18.76 -19.19
N ILE A 32 19.63 19.38 -20.36
CA ILE A 32 20.02 20.79 -20.56
C ILE A 32 18.85 21.54 -21.19
N SER A 33 18.82 22.87 -21.06
CA SER A 33 17.78 23.66 -21.74
C SER A 33 18.05 23.74 -23.25
N VAL A 34 16.98 23.82 -24.05
CA VAL A 34 17.07 24.02 -25.52
C VAL A 34 17.81 25.32 -25.84
N GLU A 35 17.57 26.37 -25.05
CA GLU A 35 18.24 27.66 -25.20
C GLU A 35 19.75 27.54 -24.96
N THR A 36 20.16 26.84 -23.91
CA THR A 36 21.58 26.61 -23.63
C THR A 36 22.23 25.84 -24.77
N LEU A 37 21.60 24.76 -25.24
CA LEU A 37 22.11 23.96 -26.35
C LEU A 37 22.22 24.78 -27.64
N ARG A 38 21.24 25.66 -27.90
CA ARG A 38 21.21 26.55 -29.07
C ARG A 38 22.34 27.57 -29.03
N THR A 39 22.48 28.28 -27.92
CA THR A 39 23.51 29.31 -27.71
C THR A 39 24.91 28.71 -27.82
N TYR A 40 25.12 27.53 -27.23
CA TYR A 40 26.41 26.85 -27.25
C TYR A 40 26.84 26.42 -28.66
N ASN A 41 25.88 26.20 -29.55
CA ASN A 41 26.12 25.83 -30.95
C ASN A 41 25.92 26.98 -31.94
N GLY A 42 25.77 28.23 -31.45
CA GLY A 42 25.61 29.41 -32.31
C GLY A 42 24.36 29.38 -33.19
N LYS A 43 23.33 28.61 -32.81
CA LYS A 43 22.11 28.45 -33.60
C LYS A 43 21.12 29.58 -33.29
N THR A 44 20.29 29.94 -34.26
CA THR A 44 19.20 30.92 -34.09
C THR A 44 17.82 30.27 -34.17
N SER A 45 17.74 29.00 -34.56
CA SER A 45 16.52 28.20 -34.63
C SER A 45 16.72 26.83 -33.98
N ASP A 46 15.62 26.14 -33.73
CA ASP A 46 15.60 24.80 -33.10
C ASP A 46 15.74 23.66 -34.13
N ASN A 47 15.99 23.99 -35.40
CA ASN A 47 16.17 23.00 -36.46
C ASN A 47 17.55 22.34 -36.34
N VAL A 48 17.60 21.02 -36.48
CA VAL A 48 18.82 20.22 -36.56
C VAL A 48 18.82 19.42 -37.87
N TYR A 49 20.01 19.19 -38.43
CA TYR A 49 20.16 18.45 -39.68
C TYR A 49 20.84 17.11 -39.45
N LEU A 50 20.49 16.10 -40.24
CA LEU A 50 21.15 14.79 -40.18
C LEU A 50 22.67 14.94 -40.38
N ASN A 51 23.45 14.28 -39.53
CA ASN A 51 24.91 14.38 -39.44
C ASN A 51 25.45 15.75 -38.98
N GLU A 52 24.60 16.68 -38.53
CA GLU A 52 25.05 17.89 -37.85
C GLU A 52 25.75 17.51 -36.54
N VAL A 53 26.86 18.19 -36.23
CA VAL A 53 27.63 17.95 -35.03
C VAL A 53 27.33 19.04 -34.00
N LEU A 54 26.74 18.66 -32.87
CA LEU A 54 26.43 19.54 -31.76
C LEU A 54 27.42 19.33 -30.60
N THR A 55 27.81 20.43 -29.97
CA THR A 55 28.54 20.44 -28.72
C THR A 55 27.56 20.58 -27.55
N ILE A 56 27.56 19.58 -26.66
CA ILE A 56 26.68 19.52 -25.50
C ILE A 56 27.48 19.93 -24.25
N PRO A 57 27.18 21.07 -23.61
CA PRO A 57 27.87 21.50 -22.39
C PRO A 57 27.30 20.79 -21.16
N LEU A 58 27.98 19.75 -20.66
CA LEU A 58 27.50 18.99 -19.50
C LEU A 58 27.58 19.76 -18.17
N CYS A 59 28.32 20.86 -18.13
CA CYS A 59 28.36 21.74 -16.96
C CYS A 59 27.08 22.57 -16.78
N GLU A 60 26.26 22.70 -17.83
CA GLU A 60 25.01 23.47 -17.85
C GLU A 60 23.77 22.56 -17.66
N ARG A 61 23.99 21.34 -17.16
CA ARG A 61 22.89 20.43 -16.85
C ARG A 61 21.99 21.08 -15.82
N LEU A 62 20.70 21.07 -16.12
CA LEU A 62 19.67 21.48 -15.18
C LEU A 62 19.84 20.63 -13.91
N PRO A 63 19.52 21.19 -12.72
CA PRO A 63 19.47 20.40 -11.51
C PRO A 63 18.58 19.17 -11.78
N THR A 64 19.11 17.98 -11.52
CA THR A 64 18.28 16.79 -11.54
C THR A 64 17.26 16.97 -10.42
N ALA A 65 15.97 16.71 -10.69
CA ALA A 65 15.00 16.65 -9.60
C ALA A 65 15.55 15.65 -8.57
N GLY A 66 15.73 16.11 -7.32
CA GLY A 66 16.13 15.20 -6.25
C GLY A 66 15.14 14.04 -6.15
N PRO A 67 15.51 12.93 -5.50
CA PRO A 67 14.54 11.88 -5.24
C PRO A 67 13.33 12.51 -4.55
N THR A 68 12.14 12.42 -5.18
CA THR A 68 10.90 12.77 -4.50
C THR A 68 10.85 11.91 -3.24
N PRO A 69 10.69 12.48 -2.04
CA PRO A 69 10.57 11.68 -0.84
C PRO A 69 9.36 10.76 -0.98
N THR A 70 9.60 9.47 -1.22
CA THR A 70 8.58 8.44 -1.08
C THR A 70 8.25 8.38 0.40
N ALA A 71 7.00 8.64 0.77
CA ALA A 71 6.55 8.53 2.16
C ALA A 71 6.97 7.16 2.72
N THR A 72 7.78 7.17 3.78
CA THR A 72 8.16 5.95 4.47
C THR A 72 6.95 5.46 5.24
N LEU A 73 6.50 4.22 4.98
CA LEU A 73 5.40 3.64 5.72
C LEU A 73 5.74 3.62 7.22
N PRO A 74 4.79 4.01 8.10
CA PRO A 74 4.97 3.92 9.55
C PRO A 74 5.38 2.51 10.00
N ALA A 75 6.12 2.43 11.10
CA ALA A 75 6.49 1.15 11.70
C ALA A 75 5.24 0.28 11.98
N PRO A 76 5.29 -1.04 11.78
CA PRO A 76 4.15 -1.91 12.03
C PRO A 76 3.73 -1.92 13.52
N TYR A 77 2.42 -1.92 13.79
CA TYR A 77 1.90 -2.12 15.13
C TYR A 77 2.20 -3.54 15.64
N SER A 78 2.44 -3.64 16.95
CA SER A 78 2.53 -4.93 17.64
C SER A 78 1.17 -5.62 17.71
N ALA A 79 1.17 -6.95 17.85
CA ALA A 79 -0.03 -7.73 18.05
C ALA A 79 -0.71 -7.36 19.40
N THR A 80 -2.03 -7.18 19.38
CA THR A 80 -2.81 -6.90 20.60
C THR A 80 -3.10 -8.18 21.40
N ASN A 81 -3.49 -8.03 22.68
CA ASN A 81 -3.91 -9.13 23.53
C ASN A 81 -5.41 -9.41 23.36
N LEU A 82 -5.77 -10.69 23.18
CA LEU A 82 -7.16 -11.13 23.12
C LEU A 82 -7.71 -11.29 24.55
N LEU A 83 -8.89 -10.75 24.81
CA LEU A 83 -9.49 -10.73 26.14
C LEU A 83 -10.60 -11.77 26.24
N LEU A 84 -11.62 -11.68 25.37
CA LEU A 84 -12.77 -12.56 25.36
C LEU A 84 -13.14 -12.99 23.93
N PRO A 85 -13.75 -14.18 23.75
CA PRO A 85 -13.90 -15.21 24.76
C PRO A 85 -12.55 -15.84 25.17
N ALA A 86 -12.57 -16.62 26.26
CA ALA A 86 -11.44 -17.49 26.57
C ALA A 86 -11.22 -18.49 25.44
N ASP A 87 -9.97 -18.94 25.26
CA ASP A 87 -9.65 -19.94 24.24
C ASP A 87 -10.38 -21.26 24.55
N GLY A 88 -11.08 -21.80 23.55
CA GLY A 88 -11.91 -22.99 23.70
C GLY A 88 -13.26 -22.77 24.39
N ALA A 89 -13.71 -21.53 24.58
CA ALA A 89 -15.05 -21.25 25.14
C ALA A 89 -16.15 -21.91 24.30
N VAL A 90 -17.25 -22.35 24.95
CA VAL A 90 -18.33 -23.11 24.30
C VAL A 90 -19.64 -22.32 24.34
N PHE A 91 -20.31 -22.25 23.19
CA PHE A 91 -21.60 -21.60 23.00
C PHE A 91 -22.58 -22.60 22.35
N THR A 92 -23.62 -23.00 23.09
CA THR A 92 -24.60 -24.00 22.67
C THR A 92 -26.05 -23.53 22.80
N GLY A 93 -26.28 -22.42 23.50
CA GLY A 93 -27.61 -21.86 23.72
C GLY A 93 -28.20 -21.27 22.45
N THR A 94 -29.52 -21.42 22.26
CA THR A 94 -30.25 -20.88 21.10
C THR A 94 -30.09 -19.37 20.96
N ASN A 95 -29.95 -18.64 22.06
CA ASN A 95 -29.80 -17.18 22.10
C ASN A 95 -28.38 -16.71 22.43
N ASP A 96 -27.39 -17.60 22.38
CA ASP A 96 -26.01 -17.23 22.67
C ASP A 96 -25.51 -16.21 21.65
N THR A 97 -24.91 -15.14 22.18
CA THR A 97 -24.23 -14.11 21.38
C THR A 97 -22.74 -14.19 21.65
N VAL A 98 -21.95 -14.40 20.60
CA VAL A 98 -20.49 -14.43 20.71
C VAL A 98 -19.95 -13.02 20.51
N THR A 99 -19.35 -12.47 21.57
CA THR A 99 -18.64 -11.18 21.51
C THR A 99 -17.14 -11.42 21.61
N LEU A 100 -16.42 -11.03 20.56
CA LEU A 100 -14.97 -10.98 20.53
C LEU A 100 -14.50 -9.66 21.14
N GLN A 101 -13.49 -9.70 21.99
CA GLN A 101 -12.95 -8.51 22.65
C GLN A 101 -11.43 -8.60 22.76
N TRP A 102 -10.75 -7.48 22.54
CA TRP A 102 -9.29 -7.37 22.58
C TRP A 102 -8.85 -6.05 23.23
N ALA A 103 -7.56 -5.93 23.55
CA ALA A 103 -7.01 -4.70 24.08
C ALA A 103 -6.84 -3.63 22.98
N ALA A 104 -7.01 -2.36 23.32
CA ALA A 104 -6.74 -1.26 22.39
C ALA A 104 -5.24 -1.16 22.09
N ILE A 105 -4.88 -0.86 20.83
CA ILE A 105 -3.55 -0.41 20.44
C ILE A 105 -3.53 1.11 20.52
N GLY A 106 -2.64 1.66 21.35
CA GLY A 106 -2.45 3.11 21.48
C GLY A 106 -1.81 3.72 20.23
N GLY A 107 -2.25 4.92 19.85
CA GLY A 107 -1.65 5.67 18.74
C GLY A 107 -1.94 5.10 17.36
N MET A 108 -3.03 4.35 17.20
CA MET A 108 -3.56 4.02 15.87
C MET A 108 -3.93 5.30 15.12
N LEU A 109 -3.60 5.38 13.83
CA LEU A 109 -3.96 6.53 13.00
C LEU A 109 -5.48 6.55 12.76
N GLU A 110 -6.01 7.70 12.36
CA GLU A 110 -7.43 7.81 12.02
C GLU A 110 -7.84 6.95 10.83
N SER A 111 -6.92 6.67 9.91
CA SER A 111 -7.14 5.75 8.78
C SER A 111 -6.93 4.28 9.12
N ASP A 112 -6.63 3.96 10.39
CA ASP A 112 -6.39 2.58 10.84
C ASP A 112 -7.64 1.98 11.50
N SER A 113 -7.76 0.66 11.37
CA SER A 113 -8.82 -0.16 11.95
C SER A 113 -8.27 -1.53 12.37
N TYR A 114 -9.09 -2.31 13.07
CA TYR A 114 -8.88 -3.73 13.30
C TYR A 114 -9.58 -4.53 12.21
N ALA A 115 -8.85 -5.42 11.55
CA ALA A 115 -9.43 -6.51 10.78
C ALA A 115 -9.74 -7.67 11.74
N VAL A 116 -11.02 -8.02 11.84
CA VAL A 116 -11.52 -9.17 12.60
C VAL A 116 -11.68 -10.32 11.63
N THR A 117 -10.84 -11.35 11.74
CA THR A 117 -10.96 -12.54 10.91
C THR A 117 -11.55 -13.67 11.72
N ILE A 118 -12.60 -14.30 11.19
CA ILE A 118 -13.32 -15.43 11.80
C ILE A 118 -13.41 -16.53 10.75
N GLU A 119 -13.12 -17.76 11.13
CA GLU A 119 -13.07 -18.91 10.23
C GLU A 119 -13.63 -20.15 10.93
N ASP A 120 -14.53 -20.84 10.25
CA ASP A 120 -15.07 -22.10 10.72
C ASP A 120 -14.16 -23.23 10.23
N LEU A 121 -13.46 -23.89 11.16
CA LEU A 121 -12.52 -24.97 10.87
C LEU A 121 -13.20 -26.34 10.74
N THR A 122 -14.49 -26.42 11.08
CA THR A 122 -15.26 -27.67 11.08
C THR A 122 -16.20 -27.75 9.89
N ALA A 123 -16.72 -26.61 9.43
CA ALA A 123 -17.36 -26.54 8.12
C ALA A 123 -16.39 -27.01 7.03
N GLY A 124 -16.93 -27.59 5.95
CA GLY A 124 -16.17 -27.85 4.72
C GLY A 124 -15.51 -26.57 4.16
N GLU A 125 -14.80 -26.68 3.04
CA GLU A 125 -13.94 -25.60 2.54
C GLU A 125 -14.60 -24.20 2.56
N GLY A 126 -13.99 -23.28 3.32
CA GLY A 126 -14.00 -21.85 2.99
C GLY A 126 -14.96 -20.92 3.76
N LYS A 127 -15.62 -21.34 4.84
CA LYS A 127 -16.44 -20.39 5.62
C LYS A 127 -15.56 -19.45 6.45
N LYS A 128 -15.24 -18.29 5.87
CA LYS A 128 -14.43 -17.22 6.44
C LYS A 128 -15.16 -15.88 6.36
N LEU A 129 -15.08 -15.09 7.42
CA LEU A 129 -15.54 -13.73 7.51
C LEU A 129 -14.35 -12.83 7.87
N VAL A 130 -14.22 -11.72 7.15
CA VAL A 130 -13.31 -10.64 7.52
C VAL A 130 -14.13 -9.37 7.59
N ASP A 131 -14.10 -8.71 8.74
CA ASP A 131 -14.79 -7.44 8.96
C ASP A 131 -13.83 -6.42 9.58
N TYR A 132 -14.19 -5.14 9.51
CA TYR A 132 -13.33 -4.04 9.90
C TYR A 132 -14.03 -3.14 10.91
N THR A 133 -13.39 -2.89 12.04
CA THR A 133 -13.95 -2.01 13.08
C THR A 133 -12.87 -1.19 13.77
N LYS A 134 -13.26 -0.02 14.26
CA LYS A 134 -12.43 0.81 15.16
C LYS A 134 -12.65 0.46 16.64
N ASP A 135 -13.74 -0.24 16.94
CA ASP A 135 -14.02 -0.69 18.30
C ASP A 135 -13.05 -1.78 18.73
N THR A 136 -12.97 -2.01 20.05
CA THR A 136 -12.20 -3.10 20.65
C THR A 136 -13.06 -4.33 20.94
N LYS A 137 -14.23 -4.39 20.31
CA LYS A 137 -15.19 -5.47 20.41
C LYS A 137 -15.87 -5.71 19.06
N TYR A 138 -16.28 -6.95 18.85
CA TYR A 138 -17.04 -7.35 17.67
C TYR A 138 -18.04 -8.44 18.03
N ILE A 139 -19.30 -8.25 17.65
CA ILE A 139 -20.34 -9.27 17.83
C ILE A 139 -20.34 -10.12 16.56
N VAL A 140 -20.06 -11.41 16.69
CA VAL A 140 -20.08 -12.34 15.56
C VAL A 140 -21.50 -12.39 14.99
N PRO A 141 -21.69 -12.11 13.69
CA PRO A 141 -23.01 -12.15 13.08
C PRO A 141 -23.67 -13.53 13.22
N VAL A 142 -24.96 -13.55 13.52
CA VAL A 142 -25.73 -14.79 13.63
C VAL A 142 -25.75 -15.60 12.32
N SER A 143 -25.57 -14.94 11.17
CA SER A 143 -25.41 -15.60 9.88
C SER A 143 -24.14 -16.46 9.78
N PHE A 144 -23.13 -16.20 10.62
CA PHE A 144 -21.93 -17.02 10.71
C PHE A 144 -22.11 -18.25 11.59
N ARG A 145 -23.21 -18.33 12.36
CA ARG A 145 -23.52 -19.52 13.18
C ARG A 145 -23.65 -20.77 12.31
N PRO A 146 -23.18 -21.95 12.76
CA PRO A 146 -23.51 -23.20 12.10
C PRO A 146 -25.03 -23.43 12.03
N ALA A 147 -25.50 -24.07 10.97
CA ALA A 147 -26.93 -24.39 10.82
C ALA A 147 -27.31 -25.66 11.59
N GLU A 148 -26.39 -26.63 11.63
CA GLU A 148 -26.53 -27.91 12.30
C GLU A 148 -26.22 -27.86 13.79
N THR A 149 -26.74 -28.83 14.54
CA THR A 149 -26.52 -28.92 16.00
C THR A 149 -25.11 -29.42 16.36
N SER A 150 -24.39 -30.00 15.40
CA SER A 150 -22.99 -30.40 15.57
C SER A 150 -22.14 -29.20 16.01
N PRO A 151 -21.21 -29.39 16.97
CA PRO A 151 -20.33 -28.31 17.41
C PRO A 151 -19.26 -28.00 16.36
N HIS A 152 -19.09 -26.72 16.05
CA HIS A 152 -18.02 -26.26 15.15
C HIS A 152 -16.93 -25.55 15.94
N VAL A 153 -15.68 -25.77 15.55
CA VAL A 153 -14.51 -25.04 16.04
C VAL A 153 -14.32 -23.79 15.18
N ILE A 154 -14.55 -22.63 15.78
CA ILE A 154 -14.45 -21.34 15.11
C ILE A 154 -13.17 -20.65 15.56
N ARG A 155 -12.24 -20.45 14.63
CA ARG A 155 -11.00 -19.70 14.83
C ARG A 155 -11.23 -18.21 14.60
N TRP A 156 -10.58 -17.38 15.39
CA TRP A 156 -10.54 -15.94 15.16
C TRP A 156 -9.21 -15.32 15.57
N TYR A 157 -8.89 -14.19 14.93
CA TYR A 157 -7.74 -13.35 15.27
C TYR A 157 -7.98 -11.90 14.83
N ILE A 158 -7.20 -10.99 15.40
CA ILE A 158 -7.26 -9.56 15.10
C ILE A 158 -5.97 -9.14 14.42
N GLN A 159 -6.06 -8.26 13.42
CA GLN A 159 -4.88 -7.64 12.81
C GLN A 159 -5.09 -6.14 12.60
N PRO A 160 -4.13 -5.28 12.98
CA PRO A 160 -4.18 -3.87 12.64
C PRO A 160 -4.02 -3.67 11.13
N VAL A 161 -4.91 -2.91 10.52
CA VAL A 161 -4.90 -2.57 9.11
C VAL A 161 -5.04 -1.08 8.90
N ARG A 162 -4.57 -0.60 7.75
CA ARG A 162 -4.65 0.79 7.32
C ARG A 162 -5.46 0.88 6.04
N GLN A 163 -6.37 1.84 5.99
CA GLN A 163 -7.05 2.18 4.75
C GLN A 163 -6.05 2.91 3.84
N SER A 164 -5.64 2.26 2.75
CA SER A 164 -4.74 2.86 1.75
C SER A 164 -5.49 3.63 0.67
N GLY A 165 -6.81 3.44 0.57
CA GLY A 165 -7.66 4.13 -0.38
C GLY A 165 -9.08 3.61 -0.38
N THR A 166 -9.80 3.91 -1.46
CA THR A 166 -11.15 3.41 -1.75
C THR A 166 -11.22 2.97 -3.21
N THR A 167 -12.02 1.95 -3.50
CA THR A 167 -12.39 1.59 -4.86
C THR A 167 -13.29 2.66 -5.48
N GLU A 168 -13.53 2.56 -6.79
CA GLU A 168 -14.50 3.42 -7.50
C GLU A 168 -15.92 3.27 -6.95
N SER A 169 -16.27 2.10 -6.38
CA SER A 169 -17.53 1.84 -5.69
C SER A 169 -17.62 2.43 -4.28
N GLY A 170 -16.52 3.01 -3.77
CA GLY A 170 -16.44 3.58 -2.42
C GLY A 170 -16.02 2.61 -1.33
N ASP A 171 -15.68 1.36 -1.68
CA ASP A 171 -15.26 0.35 -0.71
C ASP A 171 -13.83 0.60 -0.26
N ALA A 172 -13.57 0.50 1.05
CA ALA A 172 -12.24 0.72 1.61
C ALA A 172 -11.25 -0.35 1.14
N ILE A 173 -10.07 0.09 0.70
CA ILE A 173 -8.93 -0.78 0.39
C ILE A 173 -8.02 -0.82 1.61
N TRP A 174 -7.81 -2.01 2.16
CA TRP A 174 -7.05 -2.22 3.39
C TRP A 174 -5.69 -2.86 3.10
N VAL A 175 -4.66 -2.34 3.76
CA VAL A 175 -3.31 -2.94 3.80
C VAL A 175 -2.93 -3.25 5.25
N THR A 176 -2.01 -4.19 5.44
CA THR A 176 -1.54 -4.54 6.79
C THR A 176 -0.80 -3.37 7.44
N ALA A 177 -1.19 -3.01 8.66
CA ALA A 177 -0.53 -1.97 9.46
C ALA A 177 0.21 -2.53 10.68
N GLY A 178 0.05 -3.83 10.96
CA GLY A 178 0.68 -4.48 12.10
C GLY A 178 0.62 -6.00 12.04
N TYR A 179 1.15 -6.63 13.08
CA TYR A 179 1.16 -8.08 13.23
C TYR A 179 -0.19 -8.62 13.71
N PRO A 180 -0.65 -9.78 13.19
CA PRO A 180 -1.85 -10.42 13.69
C PRO A 180 -1.63 -10.97 15.11
N THR A 181 -2.71 -11.07 15.89
CA THR A 181 -2.69 -11.78 17.17
C THR A 181 -2.46 -13.27 16.97
N ALA A 182 -1.97 -13.95 18.00
CA ALA A 182 -2.18 -15.39 18.10
C ALA A 182 -3.69 -15.67 18.02
N SER A 183 -4.06 -16.66 17.21
CA SER A 183 -5.46 -17.02 17.05
C SER A 183 -6.00 -17.68 18.31
N ARG A 184 -7.30 -17.47 18.57
CA ARG A 184 -8.08 -18.24 19.54
C ARG A 184 -9.18 -19.00 18.82
N VAL A 185 -9.70 -20.02 19.49
CA VAL A 185 -10.88 -20.74 19.05
C VAL A 185 -12.01 -20.60 20.06
N PHE A 186 -13.25 -20.72 19.59
CA PHE A 186 -14.41 -21.03 20.41
C PHE A 186 -15.25 -22.08 19.70
N ILE A 187 -16.08 -22.79 20.45
CA ILE A 187 -16.99 -23.80 19.94
C ILE A 187 -18.37 -23.18 19.84
N TRP A 188 -19.02 -23.29 18.68
CA TRP A 188 -20.39 -22.82 18.49
C TRP A 188 -21.24 -23.90 17.85
N SER A 189 -22.38 -24.22 18.47
CA SER A 189 -23.38 -25.12 17.89
C SER A 189 -24.52 -24.33 17.27
N GLY A 190 -24.99 -24.79 16.12
CA GLY A 190 -26.24 -24.35 15.54
C GLY A 190 -27.46 -24.87 16.28
N ILE A 191 -28.63 -24.44 15.83
CA ILE A 191 -29.92 -24.77 16.46
C ILE A 191 -30.62 -25.95 15.78
N GLY A 192 -30.07 -26.48 14.68
CA GLY A 192 -30.70 -27.50 13.86
C GLY A 192 -31.87 -26.93 13.08
N THR A 193 -31.77 -26.85 11.76
CA THR A 193 -32.94 -26.62 10.91
C THR A 193 -33.74 -27.92 10.84
N THR A 194 -34.90 -28.00 11.50
CA THR A 194 -35.95 -28.92 11.06
C THR A 194 -36.42 -28.43 9.70
N ASN A 195 -35.90 -29.01 8.62
CA ASN A 195 -36.56 -28.93 7.32
C ASN A 195 -37.90 -29.68 7.46
N GLN A 196 -38.98 -28.91 7.58
CA GLN A 196 -40.35 -29.39 7.37
C GLN A 196 -40.75 -29.04 5.93
#